data_AF-A0AAP1V3L9-F1
#
_entry.id   AF-A0AAP1V3L9-F1
#
_cell.length_a   1.000
_cell.length_b   1.000
_cell.length_c   1.000
_cell.angle_alpha   90.00
_cell.angle_beta   90.00
_cell.angle_gamma   90.00
#
_symmetry.space_group_name_H-M   'P 1'
#
loop_
_entity.id
_entity.type
_entity.pdbx_description
1 polymer ?
#
loop_
_entity_poly.entity_id
_entity_poly.type
_entity_poly.pdbx_seq_one_letter_code
_entity_poly.pdbx_strand_id
1 'polypeptide(L)' 'DRLVINAQNCVHCKTCDIKDPTQNIVWVTPEGGGGPNYPNM' A
#
# COMPACT_ATOMS: atom_id res chain seq x y z
N ASP A 1 22.00 2.39 2.57
CA ASP A 1 20.59 2.75 2.84
C ASP A 1 19.70 1.53 2.89
N ARG A 2 18.59 1.60 3.62
CA ARG A 2 17.62 0.50 3.79
C ARG A 2 16.22 1.03 3.52
N LEU A 3 15.46 0.34 2.66
CA LEU A 3 14.04 0.61 2.47
C LEU A 3 13.26 0.30 3.77
N VAL A 4 12.40 1.22 4.20
CA VAL A 4 11.47 1.02 5.31
C VAL A 4 10.06 1.29 4.79
N ILE A 5 9.16 0.31 4.92
CA ILE A 5 7.76 0.43 4.49
C ILE A 5 6.89 0.68 5.72
N ASN A 6 6.27 1.85 5.79
CA ASN A 6 5.31 2.21 6.84
C ASN A 6 3.88 1.87 6.37
N ALA A 7 3.48 0.61 6.49
CA ALA A 7 2.22 0.10 5.96
C ALA A 7 0.97 0.76 6.57
N GLN A 8 1.08 1.33 7.77
CA GLN A 8 -0.01 2.08 8.42
C GLN A 8 -0.47 3.30 7.62
N ASN A 9 0.41 3.85 6.76
CA ASN A 9 0.12 5.00 5.91
C ASN A 9 -0.36 4.59 4.50
N CYS A 10 -0.60 3.29 4.24
CA CYS A 10 -1.02 2.83 2.92
C CYS A 10 -2.43 3.34 2.58
N VAL A 11 -2.57 3.93 1.39
CA VAL A 11 -3.86 4.41 0.85
C VAL A 11 -4.52 3.42 -0.12
N HIS A 12 -4.01 2.19 -0.17
CA HIS A 12 -4.57 1.08 -0.94
C HIS A 12 -4.65 1.30 -2.47
N CYS A 13 -3.86 2.23 -3.03
CA CYS A 13 -3.89 2.56 -4.46
C CYS A 13 -3.23 1.51 -5.39
N LYS A 14 -2.52 0.51 -4.83
CA LYS A 14 -1.77 -0.54 -5.55
C LYS A 14 -0.59 -0.06 -6.41
N THR A 15 -0.21 1.22 -6.37
CA THR A 15 0.87 1.74 -7.23
C THR A 15 2.21 1.00 -7.02
N CYS A 16 2.58 0.71 -5.77
CA CYS A 16 3.84 -0.01 -5.48
C CYS A 16 3.88 -1.43 -6.07
N ASP A 17 2.74 -2.11 -6.15
CA ASP A 17 2.60 -3.45 -6.73
C ASP A 17 2.69 -3.40 -8.27
N ILE A 18 2.08 -2.39 -8.90
CA ILE A 18 1.99 -2.26 -10.36
C ILE A 18 3.24 -1.63 -10.98
N LYS A 19 3.85 -0.66 -10.29
CA LYS A 19 4.87 0.22 -10.84
C LYS A 19 6.27 -0.04 -10.33
N ASP A 20 6.45 -1.07 -9.49
CA ASP A 20 7.80 -1.57 -9.21
C ASP A 20 8.35 -2.27 -10.47
N PRO A 21 9.39 -1.72 -11.14
CA PRO A 21 9.96 -2.30 -12.36
C PRO A 21 10.63 -3.65 -12.12
N THR A 22 10.90 -3.99 -10.86
CA THR A 22 11.53 -5.24 -10.44
C THR A 22 10.58 -6.22 -9.78
N GLN A 23 9.31 -5.85 -9.57
CA GLN A 23 8.29 -6.71 -8.93
C GLN A 23 8.74 -7.29 -7.57
N ASN A 24 9.43 -6.48 -6.76
CA ASN A 24 9.89 -6.85 -5.42
C ASN A 24 8.83 -6.62 -4.33
N ILE A 25 7.82 -5.79 -4.59
CA ILE A 25 6.75 -5.49 -3.65
C ILE A 25 5.47 -6.23 -4.06
N VAL A 26 4.93 -7.04 -3.14
CA VAL A 26 3.63 -7.68 -3.29
C VAL A 26 2.63 -7.01 -2.36
N TRP A 27 1.55 -6.44 -2.92
CA TRP A 27 0.45 -5.91 -2.11
C TRP A 27 -0.52 -7.03 -1.72
N VAL A 28 -0.88 -7.10 -0.44
CA VAL A 28 -1.93 -7.96 0.10
C VAL A 28 -2.93 -7.14 0.89
N THR A 29 -4.19 -7.57 0.91
CA THR A 29 -5.24 -6.89 1.67
C THR A 29 -4.92 -6.98 3.18
N PRO A 30 -4.91 -5.86 3.92
CA PRO A 30 -4.74 -5.87 5.37
C PRO A 30 -6.00 -6.36 6.10
N GLU A 31 -6.00 -6.33 7.43
CA GLU A 31 -7.19 -6.63 8.21
C GLU A 31 -8.37 -5.68 7.87
N GLY A 32 -9.60 -6.18 8.03
CA GLY A 32 -10.81 -5.41 7.76
C GLY A 32 -10.90 -4.15 8.63
N GLY A 33 -11.31 -3.02 8.03
CA GLY A 33 -11.34 -1.72 8.68
C GLY A 33 -10.02 -0.94 8.62
N GLY A 34 -8.94 -1.54 8.09
CA GLY A 34 -7.69 -0.85 7.77
C GLY A 34 -7.78 -0.02 6.48
N GLY A 35 -6.94 1.02 6.41
CA GLY A 35 -6.81 1.87 5.22
C GLY A 35 -7.61 3.18 5.29
N PRO A 36 -7.71 3.89 4.16
CA PRO A 36 -8.29 5.21 4.12
C PRO A 36 -9.82 5.19 4.24
N ASN A 37 -10.37 6.17 4.97
CA ASN A 37 -11.80 6.45 5.00
C ASN A 37 -12.08 7.67 4.11
N TYR A 38 -12.85 7.47 3.04
CA TYR A 38 -13.18 8.48 2.04
C TYR A 38 -14.67 8.85 2.12
N PRO A 39 -15.11 9.70 3.06
CA PRO A 39 -16.53 10.03 3.23
C PRO A 39 -17.10 10.91 2.10
N ASN A 40 -16.25 11.62 1.36
CA ASN A 40 -16.65 12.60 0.34
C ASN A 40 -15.76 12.53 -0.92
N MET A 41 -15.12 11.38 -1.15
CA MET A 41 -14.30 11.15 -2.33
C MET A 41 -15.03 10.24 -3.30
#